data_AF-A0A1S2VPV1-F1
#
_entry.id   AF-A0A1S2VPV1-F1
#
_cell.length_a   1.000
_cell.length_b   1.000
_cell.length_c   1.000
_cell.angle_alpha   90.00
_cell.angle_beta   90.00
_cell.angle_gamma   90.00
#
_symmetry.space_group_name_H-M   'P 1'
#
loop_
_entity.id
_entity.type
_entity.pdbx_description
1 polymer ?
#
loop_
_entity_poly.entity_id
_entity_poly.type
_entity_poly.pdbx_seq_one_letter_code
_entity_poly.pdbx_strand_id
1 'polypeptide(L)' 'METKEERIARRRKERDAKYMATPGYKVFSVMFTIAYPFIALFTAVFSAIVAVFSTISRGLAWVISGGRSH' A
#
# COMPACT_ATOMS: atom_id res chain seq x y z
N MET A 1 9.37 -20.32 -34.75
CA MET A 1 8.16 -20.97 -34.22
C MET A 1 7.81 -20.27 -32.92
N GLU A 2 6.66 -19.61 -32.84
CA GLU A 2 6.23 -18.92 -31.60
C GLU A 2 5.95 -19.98 -30.52
N THR A 3 6.61 -19.88 -29.38
CA THR A 3 6.48 -20.84 -28.29
C THR A 3 5.10 -20.76 -27.64
N LYS A 4 4.63 -21.85 -27.02
CA LYS A 4 3.30 -21.88 -26.37
C LYS A 4 3.18 -20.81 -25.29
N GLU A 5 4.28 -20.47 -24.63
CA GLU A 5 4.37 -19.45 -23.59
C GLU A 5 4.15 -18.04 -24.14
N GLU A 6 4.79 -17.71 -25.26
CA GLU A 6 4.62 -16.42 -25.95
C GLU A 6 3.17 -16.18 -26.38
N ARG A 7 2.48 -17.22 -26.86
CA ARG A 7 1.06 -17.14 -27.22
C ARG A 7 0.14 -16.89 -26.01
N ILE A 8 0.48 -17.45 -24.85
CA ILE A 8 -0.30 -17.26 -23.61
C ILE A 8 -0.04 -15.84 -23.07
N ALA A 9 1.21 -15.39 -23.10
CA ALA A 9 1.59 -14.03 -22.72
C ALA A 9 0.91 -12.98 -23.62
N ARG A 10 0.86 -13.19 -24.94
CA ARG A 10 0.16 -12.30 -25.88
C ARG A 10 -1.32 -12.20 -25.57
N ARG A 11 -2.00 -13.34 -25.34
CA ARG A 11 -3.44 -13.34 -25.00
C ARG A 11 -3.75 -12.69 -23.67
N ARG A 12 -2.86 -12.81 -22.68
CA ARG A 12 -2.99 -12.09 -21.41
C ARG A 12 -2.85 -10.58 -21.63
N LYS A 13 -1.82 -10.15 -22.36
CA LYS A 13 -1.59 -8.73 -22.69
C LYS A 13 -2.75 -8.10 -23.47
N GLU A 14 -3.33 -8.83 -24.42
CA GLU A 14 -4.51 -8.37 -25.17
C GLU A 14 -5.76 -8.24 -24.29
N ARG A 15 -5.97 -9.17 -23.36
CA ARG A 15 -7.05 -9.07 -22.37
C ARG A 15 -6.86 -7.86 -21.48
N ASP A 16 -5.66 -7.69 -20.93
CA ASP A 16 -5.34 -6.57 -20.03
C ASP A 16 -5.50 -5.23 -20.75
N ALA A 17 -5.05 -5.14 -22.01
CA ALA A 17 -5.24 -3.94 -22.84
C ALA A 17 -6.74 -3.60 -23.05
N LYS A 18 -7.59 -4.60 -23.25
CA LYS A 18 -9.05 -4.40 -23.36
C LYS A 18 -9.66 -3.90 -22.05
N TYR A 19 -9.23 -4.44 -20.91
CA TYR A 19 -9.71 -3.97 -19.60
C TYR A 19 -9.24 -2.54 -19.30
N MET A 20 -7.98 -2.22 -19.58
CA MET A 20 -7.40 -0.90 -19.38
C MET A 20 -8.02 0.18 -20.28
N ALA A 21 -8.56 -0.22 -21.45
CA ALA A 21 -9.25 0.67 -22.36
C ALA A 21 -10.65 1.08 -21.87
N THR A 22 -11.22 0.39 -20.90
CA THR A 22 -12.57 0.69 -20.41
C THR A 22 -12.62 2.07 -19.74
N PRO A 23 -13.70 2.86 -19.92
CA PRO A 23 -13.85 4.17 -19.29
C PRO A 23 -13.75 4.10 -17.76
N GLY A 24 -14.36 3.09 -17.14
CA GLY A 24 -14.31 2.89 -15.69
C GLY A 24 -12.89 2.68 -15.16
N TYR A 25 -12.06 1.88 -15.86
CA TYR A 25 -10.66 1.69 -15.47
C TYR A 25 -9.86 2.99 -15.53
N LYS A 26 -10.05 3.81 -16.56
CA LYS A 26 -9.35 5.09 -16.69
C LYS A 26 -9.74 6.05 -15.57
N VAL A 27 -11.03 6.19 -15.28
CA VAL A 27 -11.53 7.05 -14.19
C VAL A 27 -10.99 6.58 -12.85
N PHE A 28 -11.11 5.29 -12.56
CA PHE A 28 -10.58 4.70 -11.33
C PHE A 28 -9.07 4.92 -11.20
N SER A 29 -8.30 4.67 -12.26
CA SER A 29 -6.85 4.85 -12.27
C SER A 29 -6.44 6.30 -11.99
N VAL A 30 -7.11 7.27 -12.60
CA VAL A 30 -6.85 8.70 -12.33
C VAL A 30 -7.21 9.07 -10.89
N MET A 31 -8.41 8.69 -10.42
CA MET A 31 -8.82 8.95 -9.04
C MET A 31 -7.87 8.30 -8.03
N PHE A 32 -7.44 7.07 -8.29
CA PHE A 32 -6.49 6.35 -7.45
C PHE A 32 -5.11 7.01 -7.47
N THR A 33 -4.60 7.41 -8.63
CA THR A 33 -3.32 8.09 -8.76
C THR A 33 -3.29 9.40 -7.97
N ILE A 34 -4.40 10.15 -7.98
CA ILE A 34 -4.53 11.37 -7.21
C ILE A 34 -4.69 11.07 -5.72
N ALA A 35 -5.56 10.12 -5.34
CA ALA A 35 -5.87 9.82 -3.94
C ALA A 35 -4.74 9.10 -3.20
N TYR A 36 -3.98 8.24 -3.87
CA TYR A 36 -2.94 7.40 -3.27
C TYR A 36 -1.89 8.18 -2.46
N PRO A 37 -1.28 9.28 -2.95
CA PRO A 37 -0.35 10.06 -2.14
C PRO A 37 -0.99 10.66 -0.88
N PHE A 38 -2.27 11.05 -0.91
CA PHE A 38 -2.96 11.55 0.28
C PHE A 38 -3.19 10.46 1.31
N ILE A 39 -3.64 9.27 0.87
CA ILE A 39 -3.81 8.12 1.74
C ILE A 39 -2.45 7.72 2.33
N ALA A 40 -1.41 7.66 1.51
CA ALA A 40 -0.06 7.31 1.94
C ALA A 40 0.48 8.29 3.00
N LEU A 41 0.33 9.60 2.77
CA LEU A 41 0.72 10.63 3.74
C LEU A 41 -0.10 10.53 5.03
N PHE A 42 -1.42 10.38 4.93
CA PHE A 42 -2.29 10.20 6.08
C PHE A 42 -1.86 9.00 6.94
N THR A 43 -1.67 7.84 6.30
CA THR A 43 -1.22 6.63 6.99
C THR A 43 0.16 6.84 7.60
N ALA A 44 1.11 7.43 6.88
CA ALA A 44 2.45 7.68 7.40
C ALA A 44 2.43 8.59 8.64
N VAL A 45 1.65 9.67 8.61
CA VAL A 45 1.50 10.61 9.75
C VAL A 45 0.87 9.90 10.95
N PHE A 46 -0.23 9.17 10.76
CA PHE A 46 -0.87 8.45 11.86
C PHE A 46 0.03 7.35 12.43
N SER A 47 0.73 6.60 11.57
CA SER A 47 1.71 5.61 12.01
C SER A 47 2.84 6.25 12.81
N ALA A 48 3.36 7.40 12.38
CA ALA A 48 4.38 8.13 13.11
C ALA A 48 3.89 8.60 14.48
N ILE A 49 2.70 9.19 14.54
CA ILE A 49 2.06 9.62 15.79
C ILE A 49 1.92 8.43 16.76
N VAL A 50 1.33 7.33 16.30
CA VAL A 50 1.13 6.12 17.11
C VAL A 50 2.47 5.54 17.58
N ALA A 51 3.49 5.53 16.72
CA ALA A 51 4.83 5.05 17.09
C ALA A 51 5.45 5.91 18.20
N VAL A 52 5.31 7.24 18.13
CA VAL A 52 5.78 8.16 19.17
C VAL A 52 5.06 7.87 20.49
N PHE A 53 3.73 7.79 20.49
CA PHE A 53 2.97 7.48 21.70
C PHE A 53 3.31 6.10 22.27
N SER A 54 3.44 5.07 21.43
CA SER A 54 3.88 3.74 21.88
C SER A 54 5.26 3.78 22.55
N THR A 55 6.18 4.55 21.99
CA THR A 55 7.53 4.71 22.55
C THR A 55 7.47 5.38 23.91
N ILE A 56 6.70 6.45 24.03
CA ILE A 56 6.49 7.17 25.30
C ILE A 56 5.84 6.24 26.34
N SER A 57 4.77 5.54 25.99
CA SER A 57 4.08 4.61 26.91
C SER A 57 4.99 3.47 27.37
N ARG A 58 5.81 2.89 26.47
CA ARG A 58 6.78 1.86 26.84
C ARG A 58 7.90 2.40 27.73
N GLY A 59 8.41 3.60 27.42
CA GLY A 59 9.43 4.26 28.24
C GLY A 59 8.92 4.56 29.66
N LEU A 60 7.72 5.11 29.78
CA LEU A 60 7.05 5.34 31.07
C LEU A 60 6.80 4.03 31.82
N ALA A 61 6.28 3.00 31.14
CA ALA A 61 6.05 1.70 31.74
C ALA A 61 7.36 1.07 32.26
N TRP A 62 8.46 1.22 31.53
CA TRP A 62 9.77 0.75 31.95
C TRP A 62 10.30 1.49 33.19
N VAL A 63 10.14 2.82 33.23
CA VAL A 63 10.51 3.64 34.40
C VAL A 63 9.66 3.27 35.62
N ILE A 64 8.33 3.15 35.46
CA ILE A 64 7.40 2.82 36.56
C ILE A 64 7.60 1.39 37.06
N SER A 65 7.88 0.44 36.18
CA SER A 65 8.18 -0.95 36.56
C SER A 65 9.57 -1.13 37.17
N GLY A 66 10.40 -0.08 37.21
CA GLY A 66 11.76 -0.11 37.77
C GLY A 66 12.67 -1.09 37.05
N GLY A 67 12.47 -1.29 35.74
CA GLY A 67 13.21 -2.27 34.95
C GLY A 67 12.77 -3.73 35.14
N ARG A 68 11.70 -4.02 35.89
CA ARG A 68 11.08 -5.37 35.98
C ARG A 68 10.06 -5.60 34.86
N SER A 69 10.38 -5.23 33.63
CA SER A 69 9.65 -5.70 32.46
C SER A 69 10.14 -7.11 32.14
N HIS A 70 9.41 -8.11 32.63
CA HIS A 70 9.58 -9.50 32.24
C HIS A 70 9.11 -9.73 30.79
#